data_AF-A0A9D5EQ74-F1
#
_entry.id   AF-A0A9D5EQ74-F1
#
_cell.length_a   1.000
_cell.length_b   1.000
_cell.length_c   1.000
_cell.angle_alpha   90.00
_cell.angle_beta   90.00
_cell.angle_gamma   90.00
#
_symmetry.space_group_name_H-M   'P 1'
#
loop_
_entity.id
_entity.type
_entity.pdbx_description
1 polymer ?
#
loop_
_entity_poly.entity_id
_entity_poly.type
_entity_poly.pdbx_seq_one_letter_code
_entity_poly.pdbx_strand_id
1 'polypeptide(L)'
;MFSWLFGRKEPFDPPTEKQVRYAKRIGVKVTDEMSKADVSAAIAAEEKRKPGLARKREKANEAARERKFGKEVLEAEEEWNRLSEEVGYFIAVYMKRKETIVDVLFVNQAEVTEKGELRLLVAAPKVMKDRDLGDWLIWDKEFELPIESLLHFEPLHPEFHHDGNDAYQKAVERGLKIARGG
;
A
#
# COMPACT_ATOMS: atom_id res chain seq x y z
N MET A 1 23.48 -33.42 24.91
CA MET A 1 22.89 -32.11 25.24
C MET A 1 21.70 -31.92 24.32
N PHE A 2 20.50 -32.04 24.88
CA PHE A 2 19.22 -32.18 24.20
C PHE A 2 18.71 -30.82 23.70
N SER A 3 18.51 -30.64 22.39
CA SER A 3 17.78 -29.48 21.84
C SER A 3 16.89 -29.81 20.64
N TRP A 4 16.77 -31.09 20.25
CA TRP A 4 15.99 -31.50 19.06
C TRP A 4 14.64 -32.16 19.39
N LEU A 5 14.24 -32.15 20.66
CA LEU A 5 13.04 -32.86 21.15
C LEU A 5 11.79 -31.98 21.33
N PHE A 6 11.85 -30.70 20.97
CA PHE A 6 10.68 -29.83 20.97
C PHE A 6 10.42 -29.30 19.57
N GLY A 7 9.75 -30.12 18.76
CA GLY A 7 8.92 -29.58 17.69
C GLY A 7 7.92 -28.64 18.34
N ARG A 8 8.18 -27.33 18.29
CA ARG A 8 7.17 -26.33 18.60
C ARG A 8 6.04 -26.57 17.60
N LYS A 9 5.02 -27.32 18.00
CA LYS A 9 3.72 -27.25 17.34
C LYS A 9 3.35 -25.77 17.38
N GLU A 10 3.15 -25.16 16.22
CA GLU A 10 2.56 -23.83 16.17
C GLU A 10 1.31 -23.83 17.06
N PRO A 11 1.12 -22.80 17.89
CA PRO A 11 -0.05 -22.73 18.75
C PRO A 11 -1.30 -22.84 17.88
N PHE A 12 -2.23 -23.71 18.29
CA PHE A 12 -3.49 -23.91 17.57
C PHE A 12 -4.25 -22.59 17.54
N ASP A 13 -4.34 -21.98 16.35
CA ASP A 13 -5.11 -20.76 16.11
C ASP A 13 -6.51 -21.16 15.61
N PRO A 14 -7.57 -20.99 16.40
CA PRO A 14 -8.90 -21.41 16.01
C PRO A 14 -9.44 -20.56 14.84
N PRO A 15 -10.34 -21.11 14.01
CA PRO A 15 -10.95 -20.36 12.92
C PRO A 15 -11.78 -19.18 13.43
N THR A 16 -11.72 -18.06 12.72
CA THR A 16 -12.57 -16.90 13.02
C THR A 16 -14.03 -17.20 12.70
N GLU A 17 -14.97 -16.57 13.42
CA GLU A 17 -16.40 -16.71 13.12
C GLU A 17 -16.78 -16.36 11.67
N LYS A 18 -16.03 -15.42 11.06
CA LYS A 18 -16.22 -15.02 9.66
C LYS A 18 -15.86 -16.17 8.72
N GLN A 19 -14.76 -16.87 8.97
CA GLN A 19 -14.37 -18.06 8.20
C GLN A 19 -15.37 -19.19 8.38
N VAL A 20 -15.80 -19.48 9.61
CA VAL A 20 -16.78 -20.54 9.89
C VAL A 20 -18.12 -20.25 9.17
N ARG A 21 -18.64 -19.03 9.28
CA ARG A 21 -19.85 -18.62 8.56
C ARG A 21 -19.71 -18.73 7.05
N TYR A 22 -18.56 -18.29 6.51
CA TYR A 22 -18.34 -18.35 5.07
C TYR A 22 -18.22 -19.79 4.56
N ALA A 23 -17.42 -20.62 5.24
CA ALA A 23 -17.28 -22.05 4.95
C ALA A 23 -18.64 -22.74 4.92
N LYS A 24 -19.48 -22.52 5.94
CA LYS A 24 -20.85 -23.06 5.98
C LYS A 24 -21.70 -22.60 4.79
N ARG A 25 -21.60 -21.32 4.40
CA ARG A 25 -22.34 -20.75 3.26
C ARG A 25 -21.95 -21.39 1.92
N ILE A 26 -20.69 -21.79 1.75
CA ILE A 26 -20.20 -22.42 0.52
C ILE A 26 -20.19 -23.95 0.56
N GLY A 27 -20.63 -24.55 1.67
CA GLY A 27 -20.71 -26.01 1.84
C GLY A 27 -19.42 -26.67 2.30
N VAL A 28 -18.44 -25.91 2.78
CA VAL A 28 -17.22 -26.45 3.41
C VAL A 28 -17.54 -26.84 4.85
N LYS A 29 -17.31 -28.11 5.19
CA LYS A 29 -17.46 -28.63 6.55
C LYS A 29 -16.26 -28.19 7.40
N VAL A 30 -16.53 -27.48 8.49
CA VAL A 30 -15.52 -27.10 9.49
C VAL A 30 -15.65 -28.06 10.67
N THR A 31 -14.53 -28.58 11.18
CA THR A 31 -14.47 -29.39 12.40
C THR A 31 -13.70 -28.68 13.50
N ASP A 32 -13.89 -29.09 14.75
CA ASP A 32 -13.26 -28.47 15.93
C ASP A 32 -11.73 -28.65 15.97
N GLU A 33 -11.21 -29.57 15.16
CA GLU A 33 -9.77 -29.84 15.00
C GLU A 33 -9.11 -28.96 13.92
N MET A 34 -9.89 -28.25 13.11
CA MET A 34 -9.33 -27.41 12.04
C MET A 34 -8.83 -26.10 12.62
N SER A 35 -7.59 -25.76 12.30
CA SER A 35 -7.04 -24.43 12.55
C SER A 35 -7.61 -23.40 11.57
N LYS A 36 -7.38 -22.13 11.86
CA LYS A 36 -7.64 -21.00 10.95
C LYS A 36 -7.02 -21.20 9.57
N ALA A 37 -5.82 -21.76 9.50
CA ALA A 37 -5.12 -22.03 8.25
C ALA A 37 -5.81 -23.16 7.47
N ASP A 38 -6.21 -24.24 8.16
CA ASP A 38 -6.90 -25.38 7.55
C ASP A 38 -8.24 -24.96 6.94
N VAL A 39 -9.01 -24.12 7.65
CA VAL A 39 -10.28 -23.60 7.15
C VAL A 39 -10.07 -22.70 5.93
N SER A 40 -9.05 -21.83 5.96
CA SER A 40 -8.70 -21.00 4.79
C SER A 40 -8.31 -21.86 3.58
N ALA A 41 -7.51 -22.91 3.77
CA ALA A 41 -7.09 -23.81 2.71
C ALA A 41 -8.29 -24.59 2.13
N ALA A 42 -9.20 -25.06 2.97
CA ALA A 42 -10.42 -25.76 2.55
C ALA A 42 -11.37 -24.84 1.75
N ILE A 43 -11.55 -23.58 2.20
CA ILE A 43 -12.30 -22.56 1.46
C ILE A 43 -11.65 -22.31 0.09
N ALA A 44 -10.33 -22.12 0.03
CA ALA A 44 -9.62 -21.86 -1.21
C ALA A 44 -9.71 -23.04 -2.19
N ALA A 45 -9.63 -24.27 -1.70
CA ALA A 45 -9.80 -25.47 -2.51
C ALA A 45 -11.21 -25.56 -3.12
N GLU A 46 -12.24 -25.20 -2.35
CA GLU A 46 -13.62 -25.18 -2.83
C GLU A 46 -13.86 -24.03 -3.83
N GLU A 47 -13.28 -22.85 -3.60
CA GLU A 47 -13.29 -21.73 -4.54
C GLU A 47 -12.60 -22.10 -5.87
N LYS A 48 -11.50 -22.86 -5.83
CA LYS A 48 -10.82 -23.37 -7.03
C LYS A 48 -11.69 -24.34 -7.82
N ARG A 49 -12.48 -25.18 -7.13
CA ARG A 49 -13.45 -26.09 -7.76
C ARG A 49 -14.66 -25.37 -8.33
N LYS A 50 -15.05 -24.23 -7.72
CA LYS A 50 -16.19 -23.42 -8.13
C LYS A 50 -15.78 -21.95 -8.27
N PRO A 51 -15.13 -21.55 -9.38
CA PRO A 51 -14.59 -20.20 -9.57
C PRO A 51 -15.64 -19.09 -9.42
N GLY A 52 -16.91 -19.39 -9.69
CA GLY A 52 -18.02 -18.45 -9.48
C GLY A 52 -18.21 -18.03 -8.01
N LEU A 53 -17.76 -18.82 -7.03
CA LEU A 53 -17.82 -18.47 -5.61
C LEU A 53 -16.77 -17.41 -5.25
N ALA A 54 -15.55 -17.54 -5.78
CA ALA A 54 -14.49 -16.54 -5.60
C ALA A 54 -14.94 -15.19 -6.17
N ARG A 55 -15.45 -15.17 -7.41
CA ARG A 55 -16.00 -13.95 -8.04
C ARG A 55 -17.16 -13.34 -7.25
N LYS A 56 -18.05 -14.17 -6.70
CA LYS A 56 -19.16 -13.68 -5.85
C LYS A 56 -18.65 -13.07 -4.55
N ARG A 57 -17.60 -13.64 -3.95
CA ARG A 57 -16.97 -13.11 -2.73
C ARG A 57 -16.29 -11.77 -3.01
N GLU A 58 -15.52 -11.71 -4.08
CA GLU A 58 -14.86 -10.49 -4.55
C GLU A 58 -15.86 -9.36 -4.79
N LYS A 59 -16.89 -9.60 -5.60
CA LYS A 59 -18.00 -8.64 -5.81
C LYS A 59 -18.69 -8.22 -4.52
N ALA A 60 -18.90 -9.14 -3.58
CA ALA A 60 -19.51 -8.82 -2.30
C ALA A 60 -18.59 -7.96 -1.42
N ASN A 61 -17.28 -8.19 -1.47
CA ASN A 61 -16.29 -7.39 -0.78
C ASN A 61 -16.18 -5.99 -1.40
N GLU A 62 -16.13 -5.90 -2.73
CA GLU A 62 -16.16 -4.64 -3.48
C GLU A 62 -17.42 -3.84 -3.14
N ALA A 63 -18.60 -4.44 -3.23
CA ALA A 63 -19.86 -3.76 -2.89
C ALA A 63 -19.92 -3.34 -1.41
N ALA A 64 -19.36 -4.14 -0.50
CA ALA A 64 -19.27 -3.76 0.91
C ALA A 64 -18.30 -2.58 1.13
N ARG A 65 -17.19 -2.57 0.39
CA ARG A 65 -16.18 -1.52 0.41
C ARG A 65 -16.74 -0.21 -0.15
N GLU A 66 -17.41 -0.27 -1.30
CA GLU A 66 -18.10 0.87 -1.91
C GLU A 66 -19.19 1.43 -1.00
N ARG A 67 -19.99 0.58 -0.34
CA ARG A 67 -20.96 1.04 0.66
C ARG A 67 -20.32 1.72 1.87
N LYS A 68 -19.13 1.28 2.27
CA LYS A 68 -18.44 1.79 3.45
C LYS A 68 -17.79 3.15 3.18
N PHE A 69 -17.12 3.29 2.03
CA PHE A 69 -16.27 4.44 1.75
C PHE A 69 -16.84 5.39 0.69
N GLY A 70 -17.82 4.95 -0.09
CA GLY A 70 -18.35 5.69 -1.23
C GLY A 70 -17.54 5.45 -2.50
N LYS A 71 -18.21 5.56 -3.65
CA LYS A 71 -17.63 5.31 -4.97
C LYS A 71 -16.51 6.30 -5.32
N GLU A 72 -16.70 7.58 -5.01
CA GLU A 72 -15.75 8.66 -5.33
C GLU A 72 -14.37 8.45 -4.69
N VAL A 73 -14.34 8.00 -3.42
CA VAL A 73 -13.09 7.76 -2.70
C VAL A 73 -12.33 6.56 -3.29
N LEU A 74 -13.05 5.52 -3.72
CA LEU A 74 -12.45 4.35 -4.35
C LEU A 74 -11.97 4.63 -5.77
N GLU A 75 -12.68 5.45 -6.53
CA GLU A 75 -12.23 5.92 -7.84
C GLU A 75 -10.94 6.75 -7.73
N ALA A 76 -10.87 7.65 -6.75
CA ALA A 76 -9.67 8.41 -6.47
C ALA A 76 -8.50 7.50 -6.05
N GLU A 77 -8.74 6.49 -5.22
CA GLU A 77 -7.72 5.48 -4.86
C GLU A 77 -7.22 4.73 -6.10
N GLU A 78 -8.11 4.29 -7.00
CA GLU A 78 -7.72 3.59 -8.23
C GLU A 78 -6.92 4.49 -9.18
N GLU A 79 -7.33 5.75 -9.33
CA GLU A 79 -6.64 6.74 -10.16
C GLU A 79 -5.20 6.97 -9.66
N TRP A 80 -5.03 7.14 -8.35
CA TRP A 80 -3.70 7.30 -7.75
C TRP A 80 -2.83 6.06 -7.90
N ASN A 81 -3.40 4.86 -7.72
CA ASN A 81 -2.66 3.62 -7.92
C ASN A 81 -2.19 3.47 -9.38
N ARG A 82 -3.07 3.76 -10.35
CA ARG A 82 -2.69 3.74 -11.77
C ARG A 82 -1.58 4.75 -12.07
N LEU A 83 -1.69 5.96 -11.54
CA LEU A 83 -0.67 6.99 -11.71
C LEU A 83 0.67 6.56 -11.08
N SER A 84 0.66 5.89 -9.93
CA SER A 84 1.88 5.36 -9.31
C SER A 84 2.51 4.20 -10.10
N GLU A 85 1.70 3.34 -10.72
CA GLU A 85 2.21 2.26 -11.58
C GLU A 85 2.85 2.79 -12.86
N GLU A 86 2.28 3.85 -13.44
CA GLU A 86 2.79 4.45 -14.68
C GLU A 86 4.04 5.29 -14.47
N VAL A 87 4.11 6.06 -13.38
CA VAL A 87 5.14 7.09 -13.17
C VAL A 87 5.99 6.83 -11.93
N GLY A 88 5.36 6.48 -10.81
CA GLY A 88 6.03 6.23 -9.53
C GLY A 88 6.62 7.46 -8.83
N TYR A 89 7.30 8.36 -9.53
CA TYR A 89 8.01 9.51 -8.94
C TYR A 89 7.32 10.84 -9.19
N PHE A 90 7.20 11.68 -8.16
CA PHE A 90 6.52 12.97 -8.25
C PHE A 90 7.32 14.05 -7.52
N ILE A 91 7.33 15.27 -8.06
CA ILE A 91 7.51 16.44 -7.19
C ILE A 91 6.25 16.56 -6.35
N ALA A 92 6.40 16.67 -5.04
CA ALA A 92 5.30 16.87 -4.12
C ALA A 92 5.52 18.14 -3.30
N VAL A 93 4.50 18.99 -3.27
CA VAL A 93 4.39 20.09 -2.30
C VAL A 93 3.30 19.72 -1.32
N TYR A 94 3.62 19.59 -0.05
CA TYR A 94 2.65 19.13 0.95
C TYR A 94 2.83 19.79 2.31
N MET A 95 1.74 19.85 3.08
CA MET A 95 1.75 20.34 4.44
C MET A 95 2.17 19.23 5.41
N LYS A 96 3.18 19.53 6.23
CA LYS A 96 3.52 18.70 7.39
C LYS A 96 3.48 19.57 8.64
N ARG A 97 2.50 19.30 9.50
CA ARG A 97 2.18 20.16 10.66
C ARG A 97 1.83 21.58 10.22
N LYS A 98 2.76 22.52 10.35
CA LYS A 98 2.59 23.94 9.96
C LYS A 98 3.60 24.39 8.90
N GLU A 99 4.34 23.45 8.32
CA GLU A 99 5.39 23.71 7.36
C GLU A 99 4.99 23.17 5.99
N THR A 100 5.29 23.93 4.95
CA THR A 100 5.19 23.48 3.56
C THR A 100 6.49 22.80 3.20
N ILE A 101 6.40 21.52 2.84
CA ILE A 101 7.52 20.70 2.42
C ILE A 101 7.46 20.56 0.90
N VAL A 102 8.63 20.67 0.27
CA VAL A 102 8.84 20.36 -1.14
C VAL A 102 9.85 19.24 -1.20
N ASP A 103 9.50 18.13 -1.84
CA ASP A 103 10.40 17.00 -2.04
C ASP A 103 10.04 16.23 -3.31
N VAL A 104 10.91 15.32 -3.72
CA VAL A 104 10.53 14.27 -4.68
C VAL A 104 10.12 13.04 -3.90
N LEU A 105 8.95 12.49 -4.21
CA LEU A 105 8.42 11.29 -3.56
C LEU A 105 8.25 10.17 -4.58
N PHE A 106 8.61 8.96 -4.18
CA PHE A 106 8.18 7.74 -4.85
C PHE A 106 6.86 7.29 -4.21
N VAL A 107 5.78 7.20 -5.00
CA VAL A 107 4.49 6.68 -4.55
C VAL A 107 4.46 5.19 -4.85
N ASN A 108 4.37 4.37 -3.79
CA ASN A 108 4.24 2.93 -3.92
C ASN A 108 2.82 2.52 -4.29
N GLN A 109 1.84 3.06 -3.56
CA GLN A 109 0.42 2.81 -3.74
C GLN A 109 -0.42 3.86 -3.01
N ALA A 110 -1.70 3.92 -3.32
CA ALA A 110 -2.71 4.66 -2.57
C ALA A 110 -3.62 3.70 -1.81
N GLU A 111 -4.02 4.09 -0.60
CA GLU A 111 -4.93 3.31 0.23
C GLU A 111 -5.98 4.16 0.93
N VAL A 112 -7.19 3.61 1.06
CA VAL A 112 -8.26 4.15 1.89
C VAL A 112 -8.20 3.53 3.28
N THR A 113 -7.96 4.37 4.28
CA THR A 113 -7.91 3.96 5.70
C THR A 113 -9.26 3.42 6.19
N GLU A 114 -9.27 2.78 7.36
CA GLU A 114 -10.52 2.29 7.96
C GLU A 114 -11.58 3.37 8.18
N LYS A 115 -11.16 4.63 8.31
CA LYS A 115 -12.01 5.82 8.49
C LYS A 115 -12.48 6.44 7.17
N GLY A 116 -12.00 5.96 6.02
CA GLY A 116 -12.34 6.52 4.71
C GLY A 116 -11.43 7.65 4.23
N GLU A 117 -10.32 7.92 4.93
CA GLU A 117 -9.32 8.90 4.48
C GLU A 117 -8.41 8.25 3.42
N LEU A 118 -8.20 8.93 2.29
CA LEU A 118 -7.26 8.51 1.25
C LEU A 118 -5.84 8.96 1.60
N ARG A 119 -4.88 8.03 1.55
CA ARG A 119 -3.46 8.26 1.82
C ARG A 119 -2.60 7.67 0.71
N LEU A 120 -1.45 8.30 0.47
CA LEU A 120 -0.40 7.78 -0.40
C LEU A 120 0.68 7.14 0.47
N LEU A 121 1.07 5.91 0.17
CA LEU A 121 2.24 5.28 0.75
C LEU A 121 3.46 5.71 -0.06
N VAL A 122 4.29 6.56 0.52
CA VAL A 122 5.40 7.22 -0.19
C VAL A 122 6.75 6.93 0.43
N ALA A 123 7.79 6.95 -0.39
CA ALA A 123 9.18 6.99 0.04
C ALA A 123 9.82 8.32 -0.39
N ALA A 124 10.48 8.99 0.54
CA ALA A 124 11.30 10.17 0.25
C ALA A 124 12.78 9.78 0.16
N PRO A 125 13.58 10.45 -0.68
CA PRO A 125 14.99 10.20 -0.78
C PRO A 125 15.73 10.86 0.39
N LYS A 126 16.86 10.26 0.73
CA LYS A 126 17.88 10.81 1.61
C LYS A 126 19.16 10.96 0.81
N VAL A 127 19.69 12.19 0.77
CA VAL A 127 21.01 12.45 0.19
C VAL A 127 22.08 11.88 1.12
N MET A 128 22.84 10.93 0.61
CA MET A 128 23.97 10.32 1.28
C MET A 128 25.25 10.84 0.68
N LYS A 129 26.19 11.20 1.55
CA LYS A 129 27.53 11.65 1.15
C LYS A 129 28.52 10.55 1.42
N ASP A 130 29.16 10.08 0.38
CA ASP A 130 30.26 9.14 0.47
C ASP A 130 31.55 9.79 -0.06
N ARG A 131 32.68 9.49 0.59
CA ARG A 131 33.96 10.10 0.23
C ARG A 131 34.45 9.64 -1.15
N ASP A 132 34.16 8.40 -1.53
CA ASP A 132 34.69 7.75 -2.72
C ASP A 132 33.65 7.70 -3.85
N LEU A 133 32.36 7.61 -3.51
CA LEU A 133 31.25 7.51 -4.48
C LEU A 133 30.53 8.85 -4.74
N GLY A 134 30.84 9.90 -3.97
CA GLY A 134 30.16 11.18 -4.05
C GLY A 134 28.77 11.17 -3.42
N ASP A 135 27.89 12.05 -3.90
CA ASP A 135 26.53 12.20 -3.38
C ASP A 135 25.56 11.28 -4.13
N TRP A 136 24.77 10.48 -3.40
CA TRP A 136 23.78 9.57 -3.96
C TRP A 136 22.50 9.54 -3.13
N LEU A 137 21.43 8.95 -3.68
CA LEU A 137 20.09 8.96 -3.07
C LEU A 137 19.72 7.56 -2.54
N ILE A 138 19.27 7.49 -1.28
CA ILE A 138 18.59 6.31 -0.73
C ILE A 138 17.10 6.61 -0.58
N TRP A 139 16.24 5.72 -1.05
CA TRP A 139 14.77 5.82 -0.92
C TRP A 139 14.23 4.95 0.21
N ASP A 140 14.71 5.15 1.44
CA ASP A 140 14.37 4.31 2.62
C ASP A 140 13.40 4.98 3.60
N LYS A 141 13.10 6.26 3.40
CA LYS A 141 12.23 7.01 4.29
C LYS A 141 10.78 6.89 3.85
N GLU A 142 10.16 5.79 4.28
CA GLU A 142 8.75 5.50 4.04
C GLU A 142 7.83 6.22 5.03
N PHE A 143 6.70 6.74 4.54
CA PHE A 143 5.63 7.30 5.36
C PHE A 143 4.31 7.37 4.60
N GLU A 144 3.22 7.55 5.35
CA GLU A 144 1.89 7.82 4.80
C GLU A 144 1.69 9.32 4.61
N LEU A 145 1.28 9.74 3.42
CA LEU A 145 0.92 11.12 3.09
C LEU A 145 -0.59 11.22 2.88
N PRO A 146 -1.35 11.87 3.78
CA PRO A 146 -2.76 12.16 3.55
C PRO A 146 -2.95 13.02 2.30
N ILE A 147 -3.89 12.64 1.43
CA ILE A 147 -4.08 13.35 0.15
C ILE A 147 -4.48 14.82 0.37
N GLU A 148 -5.24 15.09 1.43
CA GLU A 148 -5.64 16.43 1.86
C GLU A 148 -4.46 17.34 2.24
N SER A 149 -3.31 16.75 2.56
CA SER A 149 -2.08 17.49 2.85
C SER A 149 -1.27 17.80 1.59
N LEU A 150 -1.55 17.14 0.46
CA LEU A 150 -0.87 17.37 -0.81
C LEU A 150 -1.43 18.63 -1.48
N LEU A 151 -0.61 19.67 -1.55
CA LEU A 151 -0.97 20.96 -2.14
C LEU A 151 -0.74 20.99 -3.65
N HIS A 152 0.27 20.28 -4.12
CA HIS A 152 0.63 20.18 -5.53
C HIS A 152 1.41 18.90 -5.79
N PHE A 153 1.24 18.32 -6.98
CA PHE A 153 2.13 17.28 -7.48
C PHE A 153 2.41 17.46 -8.97
N GLU A 154 3.62 17.05 -9.38
CA GLU A 154 4.01 16.99 -10.78
C GLU A 154 4.69 15.63 -11.06
N PRO A 155 4.12 14.77 -11.92
CA PRO A 155 4.74 13.50 -12.27
C PRO A 155 6.11 13.67 -12.94
N LEU A 156 7.05 12.80 -12.59
CA LEU A 156 8.36 12.68 -13.25
C LEU A 156 8.34 11.48 -14.21
N HIS A 157 9.48 11.08 -14.78
CA HIS A 157 9.53 9.82 -15.54
C HIS A 157 9.88 8.65 -14.60
N PRO A 158 9.51 7.40 -14.96
CA PRO A 158 9.68 6.22 -14.10
C PRO A 158 11.11 5.93 -13.66
N GLU A 159 12.08 6.29 -14.50
CA GLU A 159 13.50 6.03 -14.24
C GLU A 159 14.23 7.16 -13.51
N PHE A 160 13.51 8.18 -12.98
CA PHE A 160 14.12 9.36 -12.36
C PHE A 160 15.17 9.04 -11.27
N HIS A 161 14.97 7.98 -10.51
CA HIS A 161 15.91 7.56 -9.47
C HIS A 161 17.30 7.16 -10.00
N HIS A 162 17.42 6.81 -11.28
CA HIS A 162 18.69 6.52 -11.94
C HIS A 162 19.46 7.78 -12.36
N ASP A 163 18.80 8.94 -12.41
CA ASP A 163 19.40 10.20 -12.88
C ASP A 163 20.32 10.88 -11.85
N GLY A 164 20.31 10.38 -10.60
CA GLY A 164 21.20 10.83 -9.54
C GLY A 164 20.81 12.15 -8.86
N ASN A 165 21.71 12.64 -8.02
CA ASN A 165 21.45 13.78 -7.11
C ASN A 165 21.20 15.11 -7.85
N ASP A 166 21.84 15.34 -9.00
CA ASP A 166 21.68 16.59 -9.75
C ASP A 166 20.25 16.75 -10.30
N ALA A 167 19.66 15.66 -10.79
CA ALA A 167 18.28 15.64 -11.26
C ALA A 167 17.30 15.87 -10.10
N TYR A 168 17.57 15.24 -8.95
CA TYR A 168 16.85 15.48 -7.70
C TYR A 168 16.86 16.95 -7.28
N GLN A 169 18.04 17.59 -7.23
CA GLN A 169 18.15 18.99 -6.84
C GLN A 169 17.37 19.92 -7.79
N LYS A 170 17.47 19.70 -9.10
CA LYS A 170 16.71 20.47 -10.09
C LYS A 170 15.19 20.31 -9.92
N ALA A 171 14.72 19.10 -9.65
CA ALA A 171 13.31 18.84 -9.39
C ALA A 171 12.83 19.54 -8.12
N VAL A 172 13.61 19.48 -7.03
CA VAL A 172 13.32 20.20 -5.78
C VAL A 172 13.29 21.71 -6.00
N GLU A 173 14.25 22.27 -6.73
CA GLU A 173 14.27 23.71 -7.08
C GLU A 173 13.03 24.13 -7.87
N ARG A 174 12.59 23.30 -8.83
CA ARG A 174 11.33 23.52 -9.55
C ARG A 174 10.13 23.51 -8.60
N GLY A 175 10.03 22.52 -7.72
CA GLY A 175 8.97 22.44 -6.71
C GLY A 175 8.96 23.66 -5.76
N LEU A 176 10.13 24.18 -5.39
CA LEU A 176 10.26 25.37 -4.54
C LEU A 176 9.74 26.63 -5.25
N LYS A 177 9.91 26.74 -6.57
CA LYS A 177 9.32 27.83 -7.36
C LYS A 177 7.80 27.74 -7.38
N ILE A 178 7.26 26.53 -7.56
CA ILE A 178 5.80 26.27 -7.53
C ILE A 178 5.22 26.67 -6.17
N ALA A 179 5.83 26.23 -5.07
CA ALA A 179 5.36 26.52 -3.71
C ALA A 179 5.35 28.02 -3.36
N ARG A 180 6.14 28.84 -4.07
CA ARG A 180 6.22 30.30 -3.86
C ARG A 180 5.22 31.09 -4.70
N GLY A 181 4.38 30.44 -5.51
CA GLY A 181 3.39 31.09 -6.37
C GLY A 181 3.97 31.58 -7.69
N GLY A 182 4.71 30.70 -8.38
CA GLY A 182 5.11 30.92 -9.77
C GLY A 182 3.93 31.18 -10.71
#